data_AF-A0A7C4XV99-F1
#
_entry.id   AF-A0A7C4XV99-F1
#
_cell.length_a   1.000
_cell.length_b   1.000
_cell.length_c   1.000
_cell.angle_alpha   90.00
_cell.angle_beta   90.00
_cell.angle_gamma   90.00
#
_symmetry.space_group_name_H-M   'P 1'
#
loop_
_entity.id
_entity.type
_entity.pdbx_description
1 polymer ?
#
loop_
_entity_poly.entity_id
_entity_poly.type
_entity_poly.pdbx_seq_one_letter_code
_entity_poly.pdbx_strand_id
1 'polypeptide(L)'
;METTLTNSQDRESRRAELLTNGVANAAVTIQHSLSDKTDSRAIMQAIMGQIERVKAGDLSDLEGRLVAHIATLDSLFHEFMDKARTAPSPRMLEMYTRLALKAQSQAIRAAEAISGMKMGPLIVAKQVNMA
;
A
#
# COMPACT_ATOMS: atom_id res chain seq x y z
N MET A 1 -31.48 34.91 12.27
CA MET A 1 -31.52 33.53 12.79
C MET A 1 -31.30 32.48 11.71
N GLU A 2 -31.42 32.84 10.43
CA GLU A 2 -31.26 31.93 9.27
C GLU A 2 -29.78 31.72 8.86
N THR A 3 -28.93 32.74 9.03
CA THR A 3 -27.50 32.70 8.69
C THR A 3 -26.65 31.78 9.58
N THR A 4 -27.08 31.49 10.80
CA THR A 4 -26.37 30.59 11.72
C THR A 4 -26.59 29.11 11.37
N LEU A 5 -27.74 28.76 10.80
CA LEU A 5 -28.12 27.38 10.43
C LEU A 5 -27.43 26.91 9.14
N THR A 6 -27.27 27.79 8.15
CA THR A 6 -26.50 27.49 6.93
C THR A 6 -25.02 27.25 7.23
N ASN A 7 -24.45 28.02 8.16
CA ASN A 7 -23.04 27.88 8.56
C ASN A 7 -22.80 26.58 9.38
N SER A 8 -23.76 26.12 10.18
CA SER A 8 -23.63 24.83 10.88
C SER A 8 -23.74 23.64 9.93
N GLN A 9 -24.66 23.67 8.97
CA GLN A 9 -24.82 22.59 7.99
C GLN A 9 -23.60 22.48 7.05
N ASP A 10 -23.06 23.59 6.58
CA ASP A 10 -21.83 23.62 5.77
C ASP A 10 -20.61 23.07 6.54
N ARG A 11 -20.51 23.38 7.84
CA ARG A 11 -19.45 22.82 8.71
C ARG A 11 -19.59 21.32 8.94
N GLU A 12 -20.82 20.82 9.05
CA GLU A 12 -21.10 19.39 9.22
C GLU A 12 -20.80 18.59 7.94
N SER A 13 -21.21 19.10 6.77
CA SER A 13 -20.87 18.49 5.47
C SER A 13 -19.36 18.42 5.23
N ARG A 14 -18.61 19.51 5.47
CA ARG A 14 -17.15 19.49 5.34
C ARG A 14 -16.48 18.52 6.31
N ARG A 15 -17.04 18.36 7.51
CA ARG A 15 -16.57 17.35 8.48
C ARG A 15 -16.83 15.94 7.97
N ALA A 16 -18.01 15.66 7.44
CA ALA A 16 -18.34 14.35 6.86
C ALA A 16 -17.45 14.02 5.66
N GLU A 17 -17.16 14.98 4.78
CA GLU A 17 -16.20 14.82 3.67
C GLU A 17 -14.80 14.49 4.19
N LEU A 18 -14.32 15.19 5.22
CA LEU A 18 -13.01 14.90 5.81
C LEU A 18 -12.95 13.49 6.42
N LEU A 19 -14.01 13.05 7.11
CA LEU A 19 -14.09 11.74 7.74
C LEU A 19 -14.25 10.59 6.74
N THR A 20 -14.72 10.88 5.53
CA THR A 20 -14.88 9.88 4.45
C THR A 20 -13.75 9.94 3.43
N ASN A 21 -12.90 10.97 3.48
CA ASN A 21 -11.75 11.10 2.61
C ASN A 21 -10.66 10.08 3.01
N GLY A 22 -10.35 9.17 2.07
CA GLY A 22 -9.35 8.11 2.30
C GLY A 22 -7.95 8.62 2.67
N VAL A 23 -7.55 9.81 2.18
CA VAL A 23 -6.25 10.43 2.51
C VAL A 23 -6.26 10.95 3.95
N ALA A 24 -7.34 11.59 4.37
CA ALA A 24 -7.48 12.06 5.76
C ALA A 24 -7.50 10.89 6.75
N ASN A 25 -8.24 9.82 6.43
CA ASN A 25 -8.28 8.60 7.25
C ASN A 25 -6.91 7.91 7.32
N ALA A 26 -6.20 7.82 6.20
CA ALA A 26 -4.83 7.30 6.17
C ALA A 26 -3.89 8.14 7.03
N ALA A 27 -3.98 9.47 6.95
CA ALA A 27 -3.13 10.37 7.73
C ALA A 27 -3.34 10.22 9.24
N VAL A 28 -4.58 10.14 9.71
CA VAL A 28 -4.91 9.90 11.12
C VAL A 28 -4.40 8.51 11.57
N THR A 29 -4.56 7.50 10.72
CA THR A 29 -4.10 6.14 11.03
C THR A 29 -2.57 6.09 11.14
N ILE A 30 -1.86 6.73 10.22
CA ILE A 30 -0.38 6.81 10.24
C ILE A 30 0.10 7.56 11.48
N GLN A 31 -0.54 8.68 11.82
CA GLN A 31 -0.22 9.43 13.04
C GLN A 31 -0.32 8.50 14.26
N HIS A 32 -1.48 7.87 14.45
CA HIS A 32 -1.74 6.98 15.58
C HIS A 32 -0.83 5.74 15.61
N SER A 33 -0.43 5.21 14.45
CA SER A 33 0.30 3.93 14.37
C SER A 33 1.82 4.10 14.39
N LEU A 34 2.33 5.22 13.87
CA LEU A 34 3.76 5.42 13.60
C LEU A 34 4.36 6.65 14.29
N SER A 35 3.58 7.71 14.58
CA SER A 35 4.09 8.91 15.23
C SER A 35 3.00 9.81 15.78
N ASP A 36 2.84 9.81 17.10
CA ASP A 36 1.94 10.76 17.79
C ASP A 36 2.43 12.22 17.74
N LYS A 37 3.69 12.44 17.32
CA LYS A 37 4.33 13.76 17.34
C LYS A 37 4.19 14.54 16.03
N THR A 38 3.74 13.89 14.96
CA THR A 38 3.64 14.50 13.63
C THR A 38 2.19 14.92 13.37
N ASP A 39 1.95 16.16 12.92
CA ASP A 39 0.60 16.64 12.59
C ASP A 39 -0.01 15.82 11.43
N SER A 40 -1.22 15.31 11.62
CA SER A 40 -1.97 14.59 10.59
C SER A 40 -2.21 15.42 9.32
N ARG A 41 -2.26 16.76 9.42
CA ARG A 41 -2.33 17.63 8.24
C ARG A 41 -1.05 17.57 7.41
N ALA A 42 0.12 17.55 8.05
CA ALA A 42 1.40 17.42 7.37
C ALA A 42 1.52 16.05 6.69
N ILE A 43 1.07 14.99 7.37
CA ILE A 43 1.00 13.63 6.80
C ILE A 43 0.07 13.61 5.58
N MET A 44 -1.12 14.21 5.70
CA MET A 44 -2.09 14.29 4.59
C MET A 44 -1.49 15.01 3.37
N GLN A 45 -0.80 16.13 3.57
CA GLN A 45 -0.11 16.86 2.50
C GLN A 45 0.99 16.00 1.83
N ALA A 46 1.76 15.24 2.63
CA ALA A 46 2.77 14.34 2.10
C ALA A 46 2.16 13.21 1.26
N ILE A 47 1.01 12.65 1.67
CA ILE A 47 0.28 11.65 0.88
C ILE A 47 -0.26 12.27 -0.42
N MET A 48 -0.84 13.48 -0.35
CA MET A 48 -1.30 14.18 -1.56
C MET A 48 -0.15 14.42 -2.55
N GLY A 49 1.03 14.81 -2.06
CA GLY A 49 2.22 14.97 -2.90
C GLY A 49 2.66 13.66 -3.58
N GLN A 50 2.54 12.52 -2.90
CA GLN A 50 2.78 11.21 -3.51
C GLN A 50 1.74 10.87 -4.59
N ILE A 51 0.46 11.19 -4.34
CA ILE A 51 -0.62 10.98 -5.32
C ILE A 51 -0.36 11.79 -6.59
N GLU A 52 0.03 13.06 -6.46
CA GLU A 52 0.31 13.91 -7.63
C GLU A 52 1.53 13.40 -8.43
N ARG A 53 2.58 12.88 -7.78
CA ARG A 53 3.69 12.21 -8.49
C ARG A 53 3.22 11.00 -9.28
N VAL A 54 2.40 10.14 -8.67
CA VAL A 54 1.84 8.97 -9.35
C VAL A 54 0.97 9.37 -10.54
N LYS A 55 0.13 10.40 -10.39
CA LYS A 55 -0.67 10.96 -11.50
C LYS A 55 0.19 11.52 -12.63
N ALA A 56 1.35 12.09 -12.29
CA ALA A 56 2.34 12.57 -13.27
C ALA A 56 3.16 11.44 -13.91
N GLY A 57 2.92 10.18 -13.55
CA GLY A 57 3.64 9.02 -14.07
C GLY A 57 4.96 8.70 -13.37
N ASP A 58 5.32 9.44 -12.31
CA ASP A 58 6.47 9.11 -11.48
C ASP A 58 6.09 8.03 -10.47
N LEU A 59 6.56 6.81 -10.73
CA LEU A 59 6.30 5.63 -9.91
C LEU A 59 7.48 5.25 -9.01
N SER A 60 8.54 6.06 -8.96
CA SER A 60 9.81 5.73 -8.28
C SER A 60 9.61 5.33 -6.81
N ASP A 61 8.72 6.02 -6.10
CA ASP A 61 8.38 5.71 -4.71
C ASP A 61 7.66 4.36 -4.55
N LEU A 62 6.78 4.02 -5.48
CA LEU A 62 6.05 2.75 -5.45
C LEU A 62 7.01 1.59 -5.77
N GLU A 63 7.90 1.77 -6.75
CA GLU A 63 8.95 0.82 -7.08
C GLU A 63 9.88 0.60 -5.89
N GLY A 64 10.36 1.68 -5.26
CA GLY A 64 11.20 1.61 -4.06
C GLY A 64 10.53 0.85 -2.91
N ARG A 65 9.24 1.10 -2.67
CA ARG A 65 8.45 0.35 -1.67
C ARG A 65 8.34 -1.14 -2.00
N LEU A 66 8.10 -1.50 -3.27
CA LEU A 66 8.01 -2.89 -3.69
C LEU A 66 9.36 -3.61 -3.58
N VAL A 67 10.46 -2.94 -3.92
CA VAL A 67 11.82 -3.47 -3.69
C VAL A 67 12.10 -3.70 -2.21
N ALA A 68 11.74 -2.74 -1.35
CA ALA A 68 11.85 -2.90 0.10
C ALA A 68 10.99 -4.07 0.63
N HIS A 69 9.78 -4.26 0.08
CA HIS A 69 8.93 -5.41 0.40
C HIS A 69 9.58 -6.74 0.01
N ILE A 70 10.17 -6.83 -1.20
CA ILE A 70 10.88 -8.04 -1.65
C ILE A 70 12.00 -8.38 -0.65
N ALA A 71 12.87 -7.42 -0.33
CA ALA A 71 13.98 -7.65 0.59
C ALA A 71 13.51 -8.07 2.00
N THR A 72 12.41 -7.47 2.49
CA THR A 72 11.82 -7.82 3.79
C THR A 72 11.23 -9.23 3.77
N LEU A 73 10.49 -9.59 2.72
CA LEU A 73 9.86 -10.90 2.57
C LEU A 73 10.89 -12.01 2.37
N ASP A 74 11.97 -11.75 1.64
CA ASP A 74 13.09 -12.67 1.52
C ASP A 74 13.75 -12.89 2.89
N SER A 75 13.94 -11.84 3.68
CA SER A 75 14.47 -11.97 5.05
C SER A 75 13.55 -12.83 5.92
N LEU A 76 12.23 -12.61 5.86
CA LEU A 76 11.25 -13.43 6.59
C LEU A 76 11.21 -14.88 6.12
N PHE A 77 11.40 -15.14 4.82
CA PHE A 77 11.52 -16.50 4.30
C PHE A 77 12.67 -17.24 4.99
N HIS A 78 13.86 -16.63 5.03
CA HIS A 78 15.03 -17.24 5.68
C HIS A 78 14.79 -17.43 7.19
N GLU A 79 14.24 -16.44 7.88
CA GLU A 79 13.94 -16.54 9.32
C GLU A 79 12.96 -17.70 9.62
N PHE A 80 11.90 -17.84 8.82
CA PHE A 80 10.94 -18.93 9.00
C PHE A 80 11.54 -20.30 8.64
N MET A 81 12.39 -20.39 7.62
CA MET A 81 13.09 -21.64 7.29
C MET A 81 14.05 -22.06 8.40
N ASP A 82 14.76 -21.13 9.03
CA ASP A 82 15.62 -21.41 10.18
C ASP A 82 14.82 -21.90 11.38
N LYS A 83 13.68 -21.25 11.68
CA LYS A 83 12.75 -21.71 12.73
C LYS A 83 12.14 -23.07 12.42
N ALA A 84 11.85 -23.36 11.15
CA ALA A 84 11.37 -24.66 10.70
C ALA A 84 12.42 -25.75 10.96
N ARG A 85 13.69 -25.49 10.65
CA ARG A 85 14.81 -26.43 10.85
C ARG A 85 14.98 -26.87 12.31
N THR A 86 14.72 -25.98 13.26
CA THR A 86 14.83 -26.26 14.71
C THR A 86 13.48 -26.48 15.38
N ALA A 87 12.41 -26.71 14.62
CA ALA A 87 11.07 -26.81 15.18
C ALA A 87 10.92 -28.04 16.09
N PRO A 88 10.33 -27.89 17.29
CA PRO A 88 10.24 -28.97 18.28
C PRO A 88 9.14 -29.99 17.97
N SER A 89 8.31 -29.75 16.96
CA SER A 89 7.25 -30.67 16.55
C SER A 89 6.96 -30.57 15.06
N PRO A 90 6.43 -31.64 14.44
CA PRO A 90 6.01 -31.63 13.03
C PRO A 90 5.00 -30.52 12.71
N ARG A 91 4.09 -30.21 13.64
CA ARG A 91 3.11 -29.14 13.47
C ARG A 91 3.76 -27.75 13.37
N MET A 92 4.78 -27.49 14.18
CA MET A 92 5.51 -26.21 14.15
C MET A 92 6.40 -26.13 12.91
N LEU A 93 7.03 -27.23 12.51
CA LEU A 93 7.78 -27.35 11.26
C LEU A 93 6.90 -26.97 10.06
N GLU A 94 5.72 -27.58 9.96
CA GLU A 94 4.75 -27.31 8.89
C GLU A 94 4.28 -25.84 8.93
N MET A 95 3.96 -25.31 10.11
CA MET A 95 3.54 -23.92 10.27
C MET A 95 4.60 -22.94 9.75
N TYR A 96 5.85 -23.06 10.20
CA TYR A 96 6.91 -22.15 9.77
C TYR A 96 7.24 -22.32 8.29
N THR A 97 7.26 -23.55 7.78
CA THR A 97 7.48 -23.82 6.35
C THR A 97 6.40 -23.15 5.50
N ARG A 98 5.12 -23.24 5.90
CA ARG A 98 4.02 -22.57 5.19
C ARG A 98 4.13 -21.04 5.24
N LEU A 99 4.58 -20.47 6.36
CA LEU A 99 4.83 -19.03 6.48
C LEU A 99 5.98 -18.59 5.57
N ALA A 100 7.07 -19.36 5.51
CA ALA A 100 8.19 -19.13 4.60
C ALA A 100 7.73 -19.10 3.15
N LEU A 101 7.08 -20.18 2.67
CA LEU A 101 6.59 -20.27 1.29
C LEU A 101 5.57 -19.17 0.97
N LYS A 102 4.76 -18.76 1.96
CA LYS A 102 3.88 -17.60 1.78
C LYS A 102 4.68 -16.32 1.56
N ALA A 103 5.73 -16.05 2.36
CA ALA A 103 6.58 -14.88 2.18
C ALA A 103 7.21 -14.85 0.79
N GLN A 104 7.79 -15.98 0.34
CA GLN A 104 8.33 -16.13 -1.01
C GLN A 104 7.27 -15.83 -2.10
N SER A 105 6.05 -16.36 -1.97
CA SER A 105 4.97 -16.11 -2.93
C SER A 105 4.57 -14.63 -3.01
N GLN A 106 4.69 -13.87 -1.92
CA GLN A 106 4.42 -12.43 -1.91
C GLN A 106 5.56 -11.63 -2.53
N ALA A 107 6.82 -12.07 -2.36
CA ALA A 107 7.98 -11.43 -2.98
C ALA A 107 7.89 -11.53 -4.52
N ILE A 108 7.51 -12.70 -5.04
CA ILE A 108 7.25 -12.89 -6.48
C ILE A 108 6.15 -11.95 -6.97
N ARG A 109 5.02 -11.85 -6.25
CA ARG A 109 3.94 -10.92 -6.61
C ARG A 109 4.38 -9.46 -6.62
N ALA A 110 5.25 -9.05 -5.70
CA ALA A 110 5.80 -7.70 -5.70
C ALA A 110 6.70 -7.45 -6.93
N ALA A 111 7.52 -8.43 -7.33
CA ALA A 111 8.33 -8.34 -8.54
C ALA A 111 7.48 -8.32 -9.83
N GLU A 112 6.41 -9.10 -9.88
CA GLU A 112 5.41 -9.05 -10.96
C GLU A 112 4.73 -7.68 -11.03
N ALA A 113 4.39 -7.07 -9.89
CA ALA A 113 3.80 -5.74 -9.83
C ALA A 113 4.76 -4.67 -10.40
N ILE A 114 6.05 -4.70 -10.04
CA ILE A 114 7.07 -3.81 -10.64
C ILE A 114 7.12 -4.00 -12.15
N SER A 115 7.14 -5.25 -12.61
CA SER A 115 7.19 -5.56 -14.04
C SER A 115 5.96 -5.03 -14.78
N GLY A 116 4.76 -5.21 -14.19
CA GLY A 116 3.51 -4.69 -14.73
C GLY A 116 3.47 -3.16 -14.79
N MET A 117 4.01 -2.48 -13.77
CA MET A 117 4.13 -1.01 -13.76
C MET A 117 5.03 -0.51 -14.89
N LYS A 118 6.11 -1.23 -15.21
CA LYS A 118 7.06 -0.85 -16.27
C LYS A 118 6.58 -1.15 -17.69
N MET A 119 5.77 -2.20 -17.88
CA MET A 119 5.31 -2.62 -19.20
C MET A 119 4.20 -1.75 -19.79
N GLY A 120 3.56 -0.89 -18.99
CA GLY A 120 2.42 -0.06 -19.44
C GLY A 120 1.19 -0.90 -19.83
N PRO A 121 0.07 -0.28 -20.25
CA PRO A 121 -1.09 -1.04 -20.71
C PRO A 121 -0.73 -1.82 -21.99
N LEU A 122 -0.99 -3.14 -21.96
CA LEU A 122 -0.83 -4.02 -23.11
C LEU A 122 -1.79 -3.58 -24.23
N ILE A 123 -1.29 -2.87 -25.23
CA ILE A 123 -2.09 -2.52 -26.42
C ILE A 123 -2.23 -3.79 -27.27
N VAL A 124 -3.30 -4.54 -27.05
CA VAL A 124 -3.72 -5.61 -27.96
C VAL A 124 -4.43 -4.96 -29.15
N ALA A 125 -3.64 -4.51 -30.13
CA ALA A 125 -4.19 -4.05 -31.40
C ALA A 125 -4.80 -5.25 -32.15
N LYS A 126 -6.12 -5.39 -32.12
CA LYS A 126 -6.83 -6.36 -32.97
C LYS A 126 -6.73 -5.87 -34.42
N GLN A 127 -5.86 -6.49 -35.21
CA GLN A 127 -5.82 -6.25 -36.66
C GLN A 127 -7.13 -6.74 -37.28
N VAL A 128 -7.93 -5.81 -37.81
CA VAL A 128 -9.07 -6.14 -38.65
C VAL A 128 -8.54 -6.23 -40.08
N ASN A 129 -8.33 -7.45 -40.56
CA ASN A 129 -8.02 -7.70 -41.96
C ASN A 129 -9.34 -7.57 -42.75
N MET A 130 -9.50 -6.47 -43.49
CA MET A 130 -10.65 -6.28 -44.38
C MET A 130 -10.33 -6.97 -45.72
N ALA A 131 -11.03 -8.07 -46.01
CA ALA A 131 -11.01 -8.78 -47.28
C ALA A 131 -12.17 -8.33 -48.17
#